data_AF-A0A0J9V6K8-F1
#
_entry.id   AF-A0A0J9V6K8-F1
#
_cell.length_a   1.000
_cell.length_b   1.000
_cell.length_c   1.000
_cell.angle_alpha   90.00
_cell.angle_beta   90.00
_cell.angle_gamma   90.00
#
_symmetry.space_group_name_H-M   'P 1'
#
loop_
_entity.id
_entity.type
_entity.pdbx_description
1 polymer ?
#
loop_
_entity_poly.entity_id
_entity_poly.type
_entity_poly.pdbx_seq_one_letter_code
_entity_poly.pdbx_strand_id
1 'polypeptide(L)'
;MVTKTNEEKLEETISSLGLDKTYKDFFARDGKSTKFDSKCNVFDESGKENPDAKELCSSLVYYLEKIRGMSTQTDSNKYCGYLPYWLYGKIGEIYSPSTTKIDKVSFYDDLVKVAKAISVEKLKYPCTLPTLEKNVDLNELKKRKISYIYFKNLENIYNISNSKKEADCAKYLSYLESFNSLYEAYKKTHCNYFIFAPAGPDYFPCRYKYDLKNLMHRRHCTYNEYYSFAKPSKSNKFSRSTTSKSRRSINYT
;
A
#
# COMPACT_ATOMS: atom_id res chain seq x y z
N MET A 1 15.00 22.66 2.45
CA MET A 1 13.82 21.77 2.59
C MET A 1 14.21 20.41 2.06
N VAL A 2 14.12 19.35 2.86
CA VAL A 2 14.38 17.98 2.38
C VAL A 2 13.18 17.55 1.54
N THR A 3 13.40 17.25 0.26
CA THR A 3 12.34 16.78 -0.64
C THR A 3 12.01 15.34 -0.30
N LYS A 4 10.72 15.06 -0.02
CA LYS A 4 10.23 13.70 0.23
C LYS A 4 10.48 12.79 -0.97
N THR A 5 10.94 11.58 -0.68
CA THR A 5 11.05 10.46 -1.64
C THR A 5 9.68 10.06 -2.19
N ASN A 6 9.67 9.31 -3.30
CA ASN A 6 8.42 8.81 -3.87
C ASN A 6 7.72 7.83 -2.92
N GLU A 7 8.50 7.00 -2.22
CA GLU A 7 8.03 6.01 -1.26
C GLU A 7 7.35 6.69 -0.05
N GLU A 8 7.90 7.79 0.47
CA GLU A 8 7.26 8.57 1.54
C GLU A 8 5.92 9.17 1.10
N LYS A 9 5.86 9.74 -0.11
CA LYS A 9 4.61 10.27 -0.67
C LYS A 9 3.56 9.16 -0.84
N LEU A 10 3.98 7.97 -1.27
CA LEU A 10 3.11 6.80 -1.38
C LEU A 10 2.58 6.35 -0.03
N GLU A 11 3.41 6.27 1.00
CA GLU A 11 2.98 5.92 2.36
C GLU A 11 1.99 6.93 2.95
N GLU A 12 2.21 8.23 2.73
CA GLU A 12 1.28 9.30 3.14
C GLU A 12 -0.07 9.18 2.41
N THR A 13 -0.04 8.86 1.13
CA THR A 13 -1.27 8.69 0.35
C THR A 13 -2.03 7.44 0.78
N ILE A 14 -1.34 6.31 0.96
CA ILE A 14 -1.88 5.07 1.54
C ILE A 14 -2.57 5.35 2.88
N SER A 15 -1.91 6.14 3.73
CA SER A 15 -2.43 6.56 5.03
C SER A 15 -3.71 7.39 4.90
N SER A 16 -3.71 8.38 4.00
CA SER A 16 -4.84 9.27 3.78
C SER A 16 -6.08 8.55 3.22
N LEU A 17 -5.86 7.48 2.46
CA LEU A 17 -6.90 6.61 1.91
C LEU A 17 -7.34 5.52 2.90
N GLY A 18 -6.71 5.44 4.08
CA GLY A 18 -6.99 4.42 5.10
C GLY A 18 -6.65 3.00 4.68
N LEU A 19 -5.83 2.81 3.64
CA LEU A 19 -5.47 1.48 3.12
C LEU A 19 -4.55 0.72 4.10
N ASP A 20 -3.80 1.44 4.93
CA ASP A 20 -2.94 0.85 5.96
C ASP A 20 -3.61 0.77 7.34
N LYS A 21 -4.91 1.05 7.46
CA LYS A 21 -5.60 1.05 8.76
C LYS A 21 -5.42 -0.26 9.53
N THR A 22 -5.59 -1.40 8.86
CA THR A 22 -5.36 -2.72 9.46
C THR A 22 -3.96 -2.86 10.05
N TYR A 23 -2.94 -2.38 9.33
CA TYR A 23 -1.55 -2.43 9.75
C TYR A 23 -1.34 -1.52 10.95
N LYS A 24 -1.76 -0.25 10.84
CA LYS A 24 -1.61 0.74 11.91
C LYS A 24 -2.32 0.33 13.19
N ASP A 25 -3.58 -0.09 13.11
CA ASP A 25 -4.39 -0.44 14.28
C ASP A 25 -3.75 -1.60 15.07
N PHE A 26 -3.18 -2.59 14.37
CA PHE A 26 -2.58 -3.75 15.03
C PHE A 26 -1.21 -3.45 15.64
N PHE A 27 -0.37 -2.70 14.92
CA PHE A 27 1.02 -2.38 15.31
C PHE A 27 1.15 -1.00 15.98
N ALA A 28 0.05 -0.40 16.46
CA ALA A 28 0.06 0.94 17.06
C ALA A 28 0.76 1.01 18.41
N ARG A 29 0.81 -0.09 19.16
CA ARG A 29 1.32 -0.13 20.53
C ARG A 29 2.10 -1.41 20.76
N ASP A 30 3.39 -1.21 20.92
CA ASP A 30 4.31 -2.23 21.37
C ASP A 30 3.97 -2.64 22.80
N GLY A 31 4.36 -3.86 23.16
CA GLY A 31 4.07 -4.45 24.44
C GLY A 31 5.08 -5.55 24.75
N LYS A 32 4.89 -6.18 25.90
CA LYS A 32 5.79 -7.22 26.39
C LYS A 32 5.10 -8.57 26.40
N SER A 33 5.74 -9.59 25.84
CA SER A 33 5.21 -10.95 25.91
C SER A 33 5.30 -11.47 27.34
N THR A 34 4.26 -12.16 27.81
CA THR A 34 4.32 -12.82 29.13
C THR A 34 4.98 -14.20 29.07
N LYS A 35 5.08 -14.79 27.87
CA LYS A 35 5.52 -16.17 27.66
C LYS A 35 6.89 -16.27 26.99
N PHE A 36 7.22 -15.32 26.12
CA PHE A 36 8.35 -15.45 25.21
C PHE A 36 9.41 -14.36 25.38
N ASP A 37 9.23 -13.41 26.29
CA ASP A 37 10.18 -12.32 26.49
C ASP A 37 11.58 -12.82 26.86
N SER A 38 11.67 -13.90 27.64
CA SER A 38 12.94 -14.54 27.99
C SER A 38 13.73 -15.06 26.78
N LYS A 39 13.08 -15.28 25.63
CA LYS A 39 13.78 -15.66 24.38
C LYS A 39 14.64 -14.51 23.84
N CYS A 40 14.39 -13.28 24.27
CA CYS A 40 15.16 -12.09 23.88
C CYS A 40 16.44 -11.88 24.72
N ASN A 41 16.69 -12.72 25.73
CA ASN A 41 17.91 -12.64 26.55
C ASN A 41 19.19 -12.93 25.76
N VAL A 42 19.09 -13.42 24.51
CA VAL A 42 20.23 -13.52 23.59
C VAL A 42 20.94 -12.17 23.38
N PHE A 43 20.23 -11.06 23.56
CA PHE A 43 20.78 -9.70 23.48
C PHE A 43 21.36 -9.19 24.81
N ASP A 44 21.41 -10.03 25.84
CA ASP A 44 22.16 -9.81 27.08
C ASP A 44 23.47 -10.61 27.12
N GLU A 45 23.68 -11.51 26.15
CA GLU A 45 24.86 -12.37 26.08
C GLU A 45 26.10 -11.56 25.65
N SER A 46 27.26 -11.94 26.19
CA SER A 46 28.50 -11.26 25.88
C SER A 46 28.89 -11.37 24.40
N GLY A 47 29.17 -10.22 23.78
CA GLY A 47 29.43 -10.09 22.34
C GLY A 47 28.18 -9.90 21.48
N LYS A 48 26.99 -9.84 22.10
CA LYS A 48 25.70 -9.64 21.43
C LYS A 48 24.84 -8.56 22.08
N GLU A 49 25.40 -7.86 23.07
CA GLU A 49 24.70 -6.84 23.82
C GLU A 49 24.21 -5.74 22.89
N ASN A 50 22.88 -5.61 22.80
CA ASN A 50 22.25 -4.59 21.99
C ASN A 50 20.89 -4.22 22.58
N PRO A 51 20.81 -3.15 23.38
CA PRO A 51 19.56 -2.73 24.02
C PRO A 51 18.43 -2.46 23.02
N ASP A 52 18.72 -1.83 21.88
CA ASP A 52 17.72 -1.53 20.85
C ASP A 52 17.19 -2.82 20.20
N ALA A 53 18.07 -3.79 19.93
CA ALA A 53 17.68 -5.11 19.42
C ALA A 53 16.88 -5.90 20.45
N LYS A 54 17.21 -5.77 21.74
CA LYS A 54 16.46 -6.41 22.83
C LYS A 54 15.06 -5.84 22.95
N GLU A 55 14.91 -4.51 22.91
CA GLU A 55 13.61 -3.85 22.93
C GLU A 55 12.77 -4.25 21.71
N LEU A 56 13.38 -4.20 20.52
CA LEU A 56 12.74 -4.65 19.28
C LEU A 56 12.31 -6.13 19.34
N CYS A 57 13.17 -6.99 19.91
CA CYS A 57 12.85 -8.40 20.13
C CYS A 57 11.62 -8.55 21.05
N SER A 58 11.58 -7.82 22.17
CA SER A 58 10.45 -7.87 23.12
C SER A 58 9.13 -7.54 22.43
N SER A 59 9.12 -6.49 21.59
CA SER A 59 7.97 -6.12 20.76
C SER A 59 7.62 -7.19 19.72
N LEU A 60 8.63 -7.76 19.05
CA LEU A 60 8.44 -8.83 18.05
C LEU A 60 7.77 -10.06 18.67
N VAL A 61 8.26 -10.52 19.82
CA VAL A 61 7.70 -11.69 20.50
C VAL A 61 6.31 -11.43 21.06
N TYR A 62 6.02 -10.18 21.47
CA TYR A 62 4.68 -9.75 21.84
C TYR A 62 3.68 -9.85 20.68
N TYR A 63 4.05 -9.36 19.49
CA TYR A 63 3.17 -9.49 18.32
C TYR A 63 3.01 -10.94 17.88
N LEU A 64 4.09 -11.74 17.91
CA LEU A 64 4.00 -13.18 17.63
C LEU A 64 3.08 -13.91 18.62
N GLU A 65 3.08 -13.52 19.90
CA GLU A 65 2.15 -14.03 20.92
C GLU A 65 0.69 -13.64 20.63
N LYS A 66 0.45 -12.39 20.24
CA LYS A 66 -0.89 -11.94 19.84
C LYS A 66 -1.40 -12.67 18.61
N ILE A 67 -0.58 -12.79 17.56
CA ILE A 67 -0.95 -13.39 16.27
C ILE A 67 -1.28 -14.88 16.43
N ARG A 68 -0.50 -15.62 17.23
CA ARG A 68 -0.78 -17.05 17.52
C ARG A 68 -2.02 -17.27 18.40
N GLY A 69 -2.38 -16.27 19.20
CA GLY A 69 -3.54 -16.30 20.09
C GLY A 69 -4.88 -16.08 19.37
N MET A 70 -4.86 -15.78 18.06
CA MET A 70 -6.07 -15.52 17.29
C MET A 70 -6.92 -16.78 17.09
N SER A 71 -8.23 -16.58 17.06
CA SER A 71 -9.20 -17.68 16.99
C SER A 71 -9.18 -18.40 15.62
N THR A 72 -8.92 -17.65 14.54
CA THR A 72 -8.98 -18.14 13.14
C THR A 72 -7.62 -18.06 12.43
N GLN A 73 -7.42 -18.97 11.47
CA GLN A 73 -6.22 -18.96 10.62
C GLN A 73 -6.18 -17.71 9.73
N THR A 74 -7.34 -17.27 9.24
CA THR A 74 -7.45 -16.10 8.36
C THR A 74 -6.97 -14.84 9.07
N ASP A 75 -7.40 -14.61 10.31
CA ASP A 75 -6.94 -13.47 11.09
C ASP A 75 -5.45 -13.58 11.40
N SER A 76 -5.00 -14.76 11.84
CA SER A 76 -3.58 -14.99 12.13
C SER A 76 -2.70 -14.71 10.90
N ASN A 77 -3.05 -15.27 9.74
CA ASN A 77 -2.33 -15.07 8.48
C ASN A 77 -2.34 -13.60 8.03
N LYS A 78 -3.44 -12.89 8.25
CA LYS A 78 -3.57 -11.47 7.88
C LYS A 78 -2.50 -10.62 8.58
N TYR A 79 -2.38 -10.72 9.90
CA TYR A 79 -1.38 -9.95 10.66
C TYR A 79 0.01 -10.53 10.55
N CYS A 80 0.13 -11.86 10.43
CA CYS A 80 1.41 -12.51 10.21
C CYS A 80 2.09 -11.99 8.94
N GLY A 81 1.37 -11.83 7.83
CA GLY A 81 1.97 -11.31 6.60
C GLY A 81 2.36 -9.82 6.68
N TYR A 82 1.80 -9.05 7.64
CA TYR A 82 2.24 -7.67 7.88
C TYR A 82 3.44 -7.57 8.84
N LEU A 83 3.65 -8.56 9.70
CA LEU A 83 4.67 -8.55 10.74
C LEU A 83 6.10 -8.30 10.21
N PRO A 84 6.54 -8.90 9.08
CA PRO A 84 7.86 -8.63 8.54
C PRO A 84 8.07 -7.15 8.22
N TYR A 85 7.07 -6.49 7.62
CA TYR A 85 7.17 -5.07 7.27
C TYR A 85 7.18 -4.15 8.47
N TRP A 86 6.47 -4.50 9.55
CA TRP A 86 6.61 -3.79 10.83
C TRP A 86 8.04 -3.92 11.37
N LEU A 87 8.57 -5.14 11.38
CA LEU A 87 9.92 -5.42 11.87
C LEU A 87 10.98 -4.64 11.07
N TYR A 88 10.90 -4.66 9.74
CA TYR A 88 11.85 -3.95 8.89
C TYR A 88 11.75 -2.43 9.02
N GLY A 89 10.53 -1.91 9.23
CA GLY A 89 10.33 -0.49 9.55
C GLY A 89 11.07 -0.10 10.82
N LYS A 90 10.94 -0.90 11.89
CA LYS A 90 11.65 -0.68 13.15
C LYS A 90 13.16 -0.81 13.03
N ILE A 91 13.66 -1.78 12.27
CA ILE A 91 15.09 -1.89 11.97
C ILE A 91 15.57 -0.64 11.24
N GLY A 92 14.80 -0.10 10.29
CA GLY A 92 15.15 1.14 9.59
C GLY A 92 15.07 2.41 10.45
N GLU A 93 14.31 2.40 11.55
CA GLU A 93 14.37 3.47 12.56
C GLU A 93 15.70 3.43 13.34
N ILE A 94 16.24 2.24 13.59
CA ILE A 94 17.52 2.03 14.30
C ILE A 94 18.72 2.26 13.36
N TYR A 95 18.64 1.82 12.10
CA TYR A 95 19.72 1.93 11.11
C TYR A 95 19.46 3.00 10.05
N SER A 96 20.36 3.98 9.99
CA SER A 96 20.46 4.93 8.88
C SER A 96 21.84 4.78 8.21
N PRO A 97 21.95 4.57 6.89
CA PRO A 97 20.96 4.90 5.84
C PRO A 97 20.07 3.75 5.36
N SER A 98 18.99 4.08 4.63
CA SER A 98 18.03 3.15 4.02
C SER A 98 18.60 2.18 2.97
N THR A 99 19.85 2.39 2.55
CA THR A 99 20.60 1.46 1.68
C THR A 99 21.29 0.34 2.46
N THR A 100 21.14 0.33 3.79
CA THR A 100 21.62 -0.77 4.63
C THR A 100 20.95 -2.07 4.20
N LYS A 101 21.78 -3.05 3.86
CA LYS A 101 21.32 -4.39 3.53
C LYS A 101 20.95 -5.12 4.82
N ILE A 102 19.80 -5.77 4.82
CA ILE A 102 19.28 -6.44 6.02
C ILE A 102 20.19 -7.58 6.49
N ASP A 103 20.89 -8.24 5.56
CA ASP A 103 21.87 -9.29 5.83
C ASP A 103 23.17 -8.76 6.47
N LYS A 104 23.33 -7.44 6.57
CA LYS A 104 24.42 -6.77 7.30
C LYS A 104 24.00 -6.23 8.67
N VAL A 105 22.72 -6.33 9.02
CA VAL A 105 22.23 -5.94 10.35
C VAL A 105 22.64 -7.03 11.34
N SER A 106 23.57 -6.70 12.23
CA SER A 106 24.28 -7.68 13.08
C SER A 106 23.35 -8.52 13.96
N PHE A 107 22.21 -7.96 14.39
CA PHE A 107 21.25 -8.66 15.25
C PHE A 107 20.08 -9.33 14.48
N TYR A 108 19.99 -9.14 13.15
CA TYR A 108 18.84 -9.60 12.37
C TYR A 108 18.67 -11.12 12.40
N ASP A 109 19.78 -11.86 12.25
CA ASP A 109 19.75 -13.33 12.29
C ASP A 109 19.28 -13.86 13.65
N ASP A 110 19.63 -13.18 14.75
CA ASP A 110 19.19 -13.57 16.09
C ASP A 110 17.70 -13.27 16.29
N LEU A 111 17.17 -12.17 15.75
CA LEU A 111 15.71 -11.91 15.71
C LEU A 111 14.95 -13.00 14.92
N VAL A 112 15.48 -13.41 13.76
CA VAL A 112 14.87 -14.48 12.94
C VAL A 112 14.89 -15.81 13.68
N LYS A 113 15.98 -16.15 14.38
CA LYS A 113 16.08 -17.37 15.20
C LYS A 113 15.05 -17.36 16.33
N VAL A 114 14.90 -16.25 17.05
CA VAL A 114 13.89 -16.11 18.12
C VAL A 114 12.48 -16.31 17.56
N ALA A 115 12.14 -15.62 16.46
CA ALA A 115 10.84 -15.75 15.81
C ALA A 115 10.56 -17.19 15.34
N LYS A 116 11.56 -17.85 14.76
CA LYS A 116 11.45 -19.25 14.32
C LYS A 116 11.22 -20.20 15.49
N ALA A 117 11.95 -20.05 16.60
CA ALA A 117 11.78 -20.88 17.78
C ALA A 117 10.34 -20.78 18.32
N ILE A 118 9.83 -19.56 18.41
CA ILE A 118 8.46 -19.27 18.82
C ILE A 118 7.46 -19.92 17.85
N SER A 119 7.71 -19.87 16.53
CA SER A 119 6.83 -20.43 15.50
C SER A 119 6.72 -21.96 15.51
N VAL A 120 7.76 -22.67 15.97
CA VAL A 120 7.83 -24.14 15.99
C VAL A 120 7.16 -24.74 17.23
N GLU A 121 7.04 -23.97 18.32
CA GLU A 121 6.30 -24.42 19.51
C GLU A 121 4.85 -24.79 19.13
N LYS A 122 4.38 -25.98 19.55
CA LYS A 122 3.12 -26.62 19.11
C LYS A 122 1.92 -25.67 19.25
N LEU A 123 1.48 -25.07 18.15
CA LEU A 123 0.43 -24.07 18.14
C LEU A 123 -0.53 -24.21 16.96
N LYS A 124 -1.70 -23.59 17.10
CA LYS A 124 -2.84 -23.71 16.20
C LYS A 124 -2.54 -23.19 14.79
N TYR A 125 -1.82 -22.06 14.66
CA TYR A 125 -1.43 -21.45 13.38
C TYR A 125 0.01 -20.92 13.44
N PRO A 126 0.92 -21.36 12.54
CA PRO A 126 2.30 -20.88 12.51
C PRO A 126 2.38 -19.48 11.89
N CYS A 127 3.27 -18.64 12.42
CA CYS A 127 3.60 -17.35 11.83
C CYS A 127 5.11 -17.17 11.72
N THR A 128 5.66 -17.39 10.52
CA THR A 128 7.10 -17.36 10.27
C THR A 128 7.51 -16.07 9.58
N LEU A 129 8.64 -15.49 10.00
CA LEU A 129 9.28 -14.43 9.23
C LEU A 129 9.84 -15.02 7.91
N PRO A 130 9.66 -14.34 6.76
CA PRO A 130 10.17 -14.81 5.49
C PRO A 130 11.70 -14.77 5.50
N THR A 131 12.31 -15.75 4.86
CA THR A 131 13.73 -15.70 4.55
C THR A 131 13.93 -14.65 3.47
N LEU A 132 14.72 -13.62 3.76
CA LEU A 132 15.05 -12.58 2.78
C LEU A 132 16.15 -13.04 1.84
N GLU A 133 16.06 -12.57 0.60
CA GLU A 133 17.11 -12.74 -0.39
C GLU A 133 18.35 -11.94 0.02
N LYS A 134 19.54 -12.41 -0.37
CA LYS A 134 20.78 -11.67 -0.13
C LYS A 134 20.72 -10.30 -0.82
N ASN A 135 21.36 -9.31 -0.21
CA ASN A 135 21.45 -7.94 -0.74
C ASN A 135 20.13 -7.14 -0.82
N VAL A 136 19.06 -7.58 -0.15
CA VAL A 136 17.86 -6.75 0.01
C VAL A 136 18.13 -5.64 1.02
N ASP A 137 17.93 -4.39 0.61
CA ASP A 137 18.07 -3.22 1.47
C ASP A 137 16.73 -2.75 2.05
N LEU A 138 16.80 -1.89 3.06
CA LEU A 138 15.62 -1.36 3.76
C LEU A 138 14.68 -0.58 2.81
N ASN A 139 15.22 0.07 1.77
CA ASN A 139 14.42 0.78 0.77
C ASN A 139 13.58 -0.18 -0.08
N GLU A 140 14.16 -1.31 -0.50
CA GLU A 140 13.44 -2.38 -1.17
C GLU A 140 12.36 -2.98 -0.25
N LEU A 141 12.65 -3.19 1.04
CA LEU A 141 11.65 -3.67 2.01
C LEU A 141 10.48 -2.67 2.18
N LYS A 142 10.76 -1.37 2.12
CA LYS A 142 9.75 -0.30 2.10
C LYS A 142 8.84 -0.39 0.86
N LYS A 143 9.43 -0.62 -0.32
CA LYS A 143 8.67 -0.82 -1.57
C LYS A 143 7.81 -2.10 -1.53
N ARG A 144 8.35 -3.20 -0.98
CA ARG A 144 7.60 -4.44 -0.76
C ARG A 144 6.40 -4.23 0.15
N LYS A 145 6.54 -3.46 1.24
CA LYS A 145 5.42 -3.08 2.13
C LYS A 145 4.32 -2.32 1.38
N ILE A 146 4.69 -1.29 0.60
CA ILE A 146 3.75 -0.50 -0.21
C ILE A 146 2.97 -1.42 -1.17
N SER A 147 3.67 -2.31 -1.86
CA SER A 147 3.08 -3.27 -2.77
C SER A 147 2.17 -4.27 -2.05
N TYR A 148 2.59 -4.78 -0.90
CA TYR A 148 1.78 -5.69 -0.10
C TYR A 148 0.47 -5.04 0.37
N ILE A 149 0.52 -3.79 0.85
CA ILE A 149 -0.68 -3.02 1.23
C ILE A 149 -1.63 -2.86 0.04
N TYR A 150 -1.11 -2.57 -1.15
CA TYR A 150 -1.91 -2.47 -2.39
C TYR A 150 -2.70 -3.77 -2.63
N PHE A 151 -2.02 -4.92 -2.69
CA PHE A 151 -2.68 -6.19 -3.00
C PHE A 151 -3.65 -6.65 -1.91
N LYS A 152 -3.33 -6.41 -0.63
CA LYS A 152 -4.24 -6.73 0.48
C LYS A 152 -5.49 -5.85 0.51
N ASN A 153 -5.45 -4.68 -0.13
CA ASN A 153 -6.60 -3.77 -0.22
C ASN A 153 -7.19 -3.69 -1.62
N LEU A 154 -6.85 -4.61 -2.53
CA LEU A 154 -7.25 -4.55 -3.93
C LEU A 154 -8.78 -4.47 -4.14
N GLU A 155 -9.56 -5.13 -3.27
CA GLU A 155 -11.03 -5.02 -3.31
C GLU A 155 -11.55 -3.67 -2.80
N ASN A 156 -10.95 -3.11 -1.74
CA ASN A 156 -11.29 -1.77 -1.25
C ASN A 156 -10.96 -0.71 -2.31
N ILE A 157 -9.78 -0.83 -2.90
CA ILE A 157 -9.27 -0.04 -4.04
C ILE A 157 -10.27 -0.11 -5.20
N TYR A 158 -10.71 -1.31 -5.58
CA TYR A 158 -11.75 -1.50 -6.59
C TYR A 158 -13.08 -0.82 -6.21
N ASN A 159 -13.56 -0.98 -4.97
CA ASN A 159 -14.81 -0.38 -4.54
C ASN A 159 -14.76 1.16 -4.54
N ILE A 160 -13.65 1.74 -4.09
CA ILE A 160 -13.39 3.19 -4.16
C ILE A 160 -13.40 3.65 -5.62
N SER A 161 -12.75 2.92 -6.53
CA SER A 161 -12.73 3.25 -7.96
C SER A 161 -14.10 3.20 -8.65
N ASN A 162 -15.09 2.55 -8.03
CA ASN A 162 -16.48 2.51 -8.50
C ASN A 162 -17.42 3.42 -7.68
N SER A 163 -16.89 4.15 -6.70
CA SER A 163 -17.66 5.09 -5.88
C SER A 163 -18.03 6.34 -6.70
N LYS A 164 -19.17 6.97 -6.36
CA LYS A 164 -19.61 8.25 -6.94
C LYS A 164 -19.01 9.47 -6.23
N LYS A 165 -18.15 9.28 -5.22
CA LYS A 165 -17.53 10.37 -4.45
C LYS A 165 -16.28 10.89 -5.17
N GLU A 166 -16.43 12.03 -5.85
CA GLU A 166 -15.39 12.65 -6.68
C GLU A 166 -14.07 12.95 -5.95
N ALA A 167 -14.13 13.48 -4.72
CA ALA A 167 -12.94 13.80 -3.93
C ALA A 167 -12.11 12.56 -3.53
N ASP A 168 -12.78 11.42 -3.33
CA ASP A 168 -12.11 10.15 -3.04
C ASP A 168 -11.48 9.56 -4.30
N CYS A 169 -12.10 9.77 -5.46
CA CYS A 169 -11.60 9.35 -6.77
C CYS A 169 -10.29 10.03 -7.17
N ALA A 170 -10.15 11.36 -7.00
CA ALA A 170 -8.94 12.07 -7.40
C ALA A 170 -7.70 11.64 -6.59
N LYS A 171 -7.84 11.52 -5.27
CA LYS A 171 -6.76 11.02 -4.39
C LYS A 171 -6.37 9.59 -4.73
N TYR A 172 -7.36 8.76 -5.06
CA TYR A 172 -7.16 7.39 -5.47
C TYR A 172 -6.44 7.26 -6.82
N LEU A 173 -6.83 8.03 -7.83
CA LEU A 173 -6.15 8.02 -9.13
C LEU A 173 -4.70 8.47 -8.99
N SER A 174 -4.46 9.55 -8.24
CA SER A 174 -3.10 10.03 -7.94
C SER A 174 -2.24 8.96 -7.24
N TYR A 175 -2.83 8.20 -6.31
CA TYR A 175 -2.17 7.04 -5.70
C TYR A 175 -1.78 5.97 -6.74
N LEU A 176 -2.72 5.56 -7.59
CA LEU A 176 -2.45 4.53 -8.61
C LEU A 176 -1.38 4.98 -9.61
N GLU A 177 -1.44 6.24 -10.05
CA GLU A 177 -0.43 6.85 -10.95
C GLU A 177 0.96 6.84 -10.31
N SER A 178 1.05 7.24 -9.05
CA SER A 178 2.31 7.24 -8.30
C SER A 178 2.87 5.83 -8.06
N PHE A 179 1.98 4.85 -7.86
CA PHE A 179 2.35 3.44 -7.66
C PHE A 179 2.71 2.72 -8.97
N ASN A 180 2.25 3.22 -10.12
CA ASN A 180 2.38 2.55 -11.41
C ASN A 180 3.82 2.19 -11.79
N SER A 181 4.78 3.08 -11.52
CA SER A 181 6.20 2.82 -11.80
C SER A 181 6.71 1.60 -11.01
N LEU A 182 6.38 1.52 -9.72
CA LEU A 182 6.75 0.38 -8.87
C LEU A 182 6.05 -0.90 -9.33
N TYR A 183 4.76 -0.81 -9.65
CA TYR A 183 3.97 -1.93 -10.15
C TYR A 183 4.54 -2.53 -11.44
N GLU A 184 4.85 -1.71 -12.44
CA GLU A 184 5.39 -2.18 -13.71
C GLU A 184 6.80 -2.77 -13.54
N ALA A 185 7.63 -2.19 -12.66
CA ALA A 185 8.95 -2.73 -12.32
C ALA A 185 8.85 -4.13 -11.69
N TYR A 186 7.96 -4.31 -10.71
CA TYR A 186 7.74 -5.62 -10.07
C TYR A 186 7.06 -6.62 -10.99
N LYS A 187 6.09 -6.20 -11.82
CA LYS A 187 5.46 -7.05 -12.84
C LYS A 187 6.49 -7.59 -13.83
N LYS A 188 7.38 -6.73 -14.34
CA LYS A 188 8.45 -7.14 -15.26
C LYS A 188 9.43 -8.12 -14.61
N THR A 189 9.77 -7.88 -13.34
CA THR A 189 10.78 -8.68 -12.63
C THR A 189 10.23 -10.03 -12.17
N HIS A 190 9.01 -10.05 -11.65
CA HIS A 190 8.45 -11.24 -10.98
C HIS A 190 7.48 -12.04 -11.83
N CYS A 191 6.90 -11.46 -12.89
CA CYS A 191 5.80 -12.09 -13.64
C CYS A 191 6.11 -12.35 -15.12
N ASN A 192 7.34 -12.07 -15.58
CA ASN A 192 7.73 -12.27 -16.96
C ASN A 192 8.36 -13.66 -17.19
N TYR A 193 7.56 -14.65 -17.59
CA TYR A 193 8.06 -15.97 -18.01
C TYR A 193 7.24 -16.55 -19.16
N PHE A 194 7.93 -17.21 -20.10
CA PHE A 194 7.41 -17.62 -21.42
C PHE A 194 6.53 -18.88 -21.40
N ILE A 195 6.62 -19.74 -20.37
CA ILE A 195 5.96 -21.06 -20.36
C ILE A 195 4.88 -21.16 -19.27
N PHE A 196 5.18 -20.75 -18.03
CA PHE A 196 4.19 -20.70 -16.95
C PHE A 196 4.36 -19.38 -16.18
N ALA A 197 3.26 -18.64 -16.00
CA ALA A 197 3.28 -17.45 -15.17
C ALA A 197 3.58 -17.88 -13.72
N PRO A 198 4.70 -17.41 -13.11
CA PRO A 198 5.04 -17.74 -11.74
C PRO A 198 3.96 -17.22 -10.79
N ALA A 199 3.90 -17.77 -9.57
CA ALA A 199 2.96 -17.26 -8.57
C ALA A 199 3.27 -15.80 -8.16
N GLY A 200 4.54 -15.39 -8.27
CA GLY A 200 5.05 -14.14 -7.73
C GLY A 200 5.34 -14.24 -6.22
N PRO A 201 6.12 -13.29 -5.66
CA PRO A 201 6.27 -13.18 -4.22
C PRO A 201 4.96 -12.74 -3.55
N ASP A 202 4.88 -12.88 -2.22
CA ASP A 202 3.71 -12.50 -1.43
C ASP A 202 3.32 -11.01 -1.53
N TYR A 203 4.33 -10.13 -1.66
CA TYR A 203 4.13 -8.70 -1.88
C TYR A 203 3.76 -8.33 -3.32
N PHE A 204 3.94 -9.23 -4.28
CA PHE A 204 3.58 -9.01 -5.68
C PHE A 204 3.12 -10.32 -6.34
N PRO A 205 1.91 -10.81 -6.03
CA PRO A 205 1.36 -11.96 -6.71
C PRO A 205 1.19 -11.64 -8.21
N CYS A 206 1.51 -12.57 -9.09
CA CYS A 206 1.32 -12.37 -10.53
C CYS A 206 -0.12 -12.68 -10.98
N ARG A 207 -0.93 -13.27 -10.10
CA ARG A 207 -2.34 -13.56 -10.32
C ARG A 207 -3.17 -12.71 -9.37
N TYR A 208 -3.86 -11.72 -9.91
CA TYR A 208 -4.76 -10.84 -9.16
C TYR A 208 -6.02 -10.54 -9.97
N LYS A 209 -7.08 -10.16 -9.25
CA LYS A 209 -8.43 -9.98 -9.79
C LYS A 209 -8.56 -8.77 -10.73
N TYR A 210 -7.81 -7.70 -10.45
CA TYR A 210 -7.90 -6.44 -11.18
C TYR A 210 -6.49 -5.96 -11.56
N ASP A 211 -6.23 -5.80 -12.86
CA ASP A 211 -5.01 -5.16 -13.34
C ASP A 211 -5.03 -3.66 -13.05
N LEU A 212 -3.86 -3.10 -12.69
CA LEU A 212 -3.72 -1.69 -12.37
C LEU A 212 -4.25 -0.78 -13.48
N LYS A 213 -3.98 -1.09 -14.75
CA LYS A 213 -4.48 -0.30 -15.89
C LYS A 213 -5.99 -0.30 -15.92
N ASN A 214 -6.63 -1.44 -15.66
CA ASN A 214 -8.08 -1.53 -15.60
C ASN A 214 -8.68 -0.73 -14.43
N LEU A 215 -7.94 -0.54 -13.33
CA LEU A 215 -8.37 0.29 -12.21
C LEU A 215 -8.20 1.78 -12.51
N MET A 216 -7.14 2.17 -13.23
CA MET A 216 -6.88 3.55 -13.64
C MET A 216 -7.89 4.05 -14.69
N HIS A 217 -8.31 3.19 -15.64
CA HIS A 217 -9.20 3.59 -16.74
C HIS A 217 -10.70 3.50 -16.41
N ARG A 218 -11.10 3.23 -15.16
CA ARG A 218 -12.51 3.10 -14.80
C ARG A 218 -13.24 4.44 -14.86
N ARG A 219 -14.38 4.42 -15.56
CA ARG A 219 -15.15 5.58 -16.02
C ARG A 219 -15.77 6.45 -14.91
N HIS A 220 -15.87 5.97 -13.68
CA HIS A 220 -16.49 6.71 -12.57
C HIS A 220 -15.56 7.71 -11.89
N CYS A 221 -14.23 7.52 -11.98
CA CYS A 221 -13.24 8.49 -11.51
C CYS A 221 -12.65 9.37 -12.64
N THR A 222 -12.94 9.04 -13.90
CA THR A 222 -12.48 9.79 -15.08
C THR A 222 -13.55 10.68 -15.70
N TYR A 223 -14.81 10.57 -15.26
CA TYR A 223 -15.87 11.50 -15.65
C TYR A 223 -15.86 12.72 -14.73
N ASN A 224 -14.89 13.63 -14.95
CA ASN A 224 -15.07 15.07 -14.75
C ASN A 224 -14.02 15.99 -15.41
N GLU A 225 -13.21 15.50 -16.37
CA GLU A 225 -12.32 16.39 -17.14
C GLU A 225 -12.67 16.56 -18.64
N TYR A 226 -13.88 16.21 -19.10
CA TYR A 226 -14.21 16.44 -20.53
C TYR A 226 -15.62 16.93 -20.89
N TYR A 227 -16.51 17.23 -19.93
CA TYR A 227 -17.86 17.75 -20.25
C TYR A 227 -18.26 19.08 -19.59
N SER A 228 -17.33 19.78 -18.94
CA SER A 228 -17.56 21.19 -18.52
C SER A 228 -17.16 22.21 -19.58
N PHE A 229 -16.50 21.81 -20.67
CA PHE A 229 -16.28 22.65 -21.85
C PHE A 229 -17.13 22.15 -23.02
N ALA A 230 -18.02 23.00 -23.52
CA ALA A 230 -18.92 22.82 -24.66
C ALA A 230 -20.29 22.17 -24.39
N LYS A 231 -21.19 22.93 -23.75
CA LYS A 231 -22.51 23.17 -24.37
C LYS A 231 -22.51 24.55 -25.02
N PRO A 232 -22.43 24.67 -26.35
CA PRO A 232 -23.02 25.82 -27.02
C PRO A 232 -24.53 25.73 -26.81
N SER A 233 -25.14 26.77 -26.26
CA SER A 233 -26.59 26.92 -26.27
C SER A 233 -27.06 26.97 -27.73
N LYS A 234 -27.63 25.86 -28.21
CA LYS A 234 -28.47 25.91 -29.41
C LYS A 234 -29.81 26.50 -29.00
N SER A 235 -29.96 27.80 -29.16
CA SER A 235 -31.25 28.43 -29.47
C SER A 235 -31.05 29.53 -30.50
N ASN A 236 -30.90 29.11 -31.76
CA ASN A 236 -31.29 29.88 -32.94
C ASN A 236 -32.48 29.09 -33.53
N LYS A 237 -33.59 29.66 -33.98
CA LYS A 237 -33.99 31.03 -34.29
C LYS A 237 -35.48 30.95 -34.68
N PHE A 238 -36.10 32.13 -34.81
CA PHE A 238 -37.18 32.46 -35.75
C PHE A 238 -38.63 32.48 -35.24
N SER A 239 -39.09 33.69 -34.91
CA SER A 239 -40.46 34.15 -35.19
C SER A 239 -40.37 35.29 -36.19
N ARG A 240 -41.11 35.13 -37.28
CA ARG A 240 -41.06 35.89 -38.53
C ARG A 240 -41.81 37.22 -38.40
N SER A 241 -41.29 38.24 -39.07
CA SER A 241 -41.93 39.53 -39.29
C SER A 241 -43.17 39.41 -40.18
N THR A 242 -44.19 40.22 -39.90
CA THR A 242 -45.22 40.61 -40.86
C THR A 242 -45.30 42.13 -40.91
N THR A 243 -45.07 42.63 -42.11
CA THR A 243 -45.14 44.03 -42.55
C THR A 243 -46.61 44.39 -42.82
N SER A 244 -47.03 45.62 -42.52
CA SER A 244 -48.08 46.28 -43.30
C SER A 244 -47.62 47.68 -43.70
N LYS A 245 -47.54 47.89 -45.02
CA LYS A 245 -47.41 49.19 -45.68
C LYS A 245 -48.80 49.83 -45.74
N SER A 246 -48.90 51.11 -45.40
CA SER A 246 -49.92 52.01 -45.94
C SER A 246 -49.26 52.92 -46.99
N ARG A 247 -50.01 53.28 -48.04
CA ARG A 247 -49.54 53.86 -49.31
C ARG A 247 -50.22 55.21 -49.57
N ARG A 248 -49.45 56.15 -50.16
CA ARG A 248 -49.84 57.38 -50.93
C ARG A 248 -50.42 58.54 -50.11
N SER A 249 -50.12 59.82 -50.41
CA SER A 249 -50.05 60.45 -51.74
C SER A 249 -49.10 61.66 -51.80
N ILE A 250 -48.66 61.93 -53.04
CA ILE A 250 -48.05 63.19 -53.51
C ILE A 250 -49.16 64.26 -53.64
N ASN A 251 -48.83 65.54 -53.43
CA ASN A 251 -49.33 66.65 -54.24
C ASN A 251 -48.36 67.84 -54.22
N TYR A 252 -48.14 68.39 -55.41
CA TYR A 252 -47.56 69.70 -55.69
C TYR A 252 -48.53 70.82 -55.27
N THR A 253 -48.05 71.93 -54.71
CA THR A 253 -48.03 73.31 -55.23
C THR A 253 -47.42 74.21 -54.15
#